data_AF-A0A2V8GF36-F1
#
_entry.id   AF-A0A2V8GF36-F1
#
_cell.length_a   1.000
_cell.length_b   1.000
_cell.length_c   1.000
_cell.angle_alpha   90.00
_cell.angle_beta   90.00
_cell.angle_gamma   90.00
#
_symmetry.space_group_name_H-M   'P 1'
#
loop_
_entity.id
_entity.type
_entity.pdbx_description
1 polymer ?
#
loop_
_entity_poly.entity_id
_entity_poly.type
_entity_poly.pdbx_seq_one_letter_code
_entity_poly.pdbx_strand_id
1 'polypeptide(L)'
;MSTDVERPRGLEREGIRTDRVKWNLSAAALYEEAVRKQEGLIAAEGPLVCRTGQHTGRSPNDKFVVREASSEPQIAWGTVNRPMAPAQFDALHREL
;
A
#
# COMPACT_ATOMS: atom_id res chain seq x y z
N MET A 1 21.81 -18.81 -19.84
CA MET A 1 22.41 -17.71 -19.05
C MET A 1 21.57 -17.58 -17.80
N SER A 2 22.14 -17.90 -16.63
CA SER A 2 21.44 -17.86 -15.35
C SER A 2 21.12 -16.41 -15.01
N THR A 3 19.85 -16.03 -15.00
CA THR A 3 19.41 -14.82 -14.29
C THR A 3 18.95 -15.28 -12.92
N ASP A 4 19.90 -15.46 -12.02
CA ASP A 4 19.62 -15.50 -10.58
C ASP A 4 19.13 -14.09 -10.21
N VAL A 5 17.82 -13.88 -10.33
CA VAL A 5 17.14 -12.71 -9.78
C VAL A 5 17.28 -12.85 -8.27
N GLU A 6 18.15 -12.03 -7.69
CA GLU A 6 18.33 -11.90 -6.24
C GLU A 6 16.94 -11.80 -5.59
N ARG A 7 16.54 -12.85 -4.86
CA ARG A 7 15.22 -12.87 -4.21
C ARG A 7 15.24 -11.75 -3.17
N PRO A 8 14.30 -10.80 -3.22
CA PRO A 8 14.22 -9.78 -2.19
C PRO A 8 14.11 -10.48 -0.84
N ARG A 9 14.80 -9.94 0.17
CA ARG A 9 14.68 -10.40 1.55
C ARG A 9 13.19 -10.45 1.95
N GLY A 10 12.82 -11.36 2.83
CA GLY A 10 11.43 -11.48 3.28
C GLY A 10 10.89 -10.20 3.95
N LEU A 11 9.59 -10.17 4.21
CA LEU A 11 8.87 -9.01 4.75
C LEU A 11 8.95 -8.91 6.29
N GLU A 12 9.76 -9.75 6.94
CA GLU A 12 9.76 -9.88 8.40
C GLU A 12 10.24 -8.62 9.11
N ARG A 13 11.09 -7.82 8.45
CA ARG A 13 11.54 -6.53 8.98
C ARG A 13 10.41 -5.49 9.08
N GLU A 14 9.38 -5.64 8.25
CA GLU A 14 8.19 -4.80 8.24
C GLU A 14 7.07 -5.39 9.11
N GLY A 15 7.36 -6.45 9.88
CA GLY A 15 6.38 -7.12 10.75
C GLY A 15 5.50 -8.15 10.06
N ILE A 16 5.61 -8.33 8.73
CA ILE A 16 4.74 -9.22 7.96
C ILE A 16 5.37 -10.63 7.86
N ARG A 17 4.61 -11.67 8.25
CA ARG A 17 5.01 -13.07 8.10
C ARG A 17 4.09 -13.77 7.11
N THR A 18 4.63 -14.11 5.94
CA THR A 18 3.87 -14.81 4.89
C THR A 18 4.81 -15.60 4.00
N ASP A 19 4.34 -16.74 3.51
CA ASP A 19 5.00 -17.58 2.51
C ASP A 19 4.58 -17.23 1.08
N ARG A 20 3.57 -16.36 0.90
CA ARG A 20 2.98 -16.03 -0.40
C ARG A 20 3.38 -14.64 -0.87
N VAL A 21 4.60 -14.51 -1.39
CA VAL A 21 5.10 -13.25 -1.94
C VAL A 21 5.32 -13.37 -3.45
N LYS A 22 4.76 -12.42 -4.21
CA LYS A 22 4.94 -12.30 -5.67
C LYS A 22 5.65 -10.99 -5.98
N TRP A 23 6.97 -11.05 -6.07
CA TRP A 23 7.81 -9.86 -6.33
C TRP A 23 7.77 -9.44 -7.80
N ASN A 24 7.65 -8.13 -8.05
CA ASN A 24 7.86 -7.52 -9.35
C ASN A 24 7.08 -8.18 -10.51
N LEU A 25 5.81 -8.54 -10.26
CA LEU A 25 4.94 -9.07 -11.31
C LEU A 25 4.85 -8.10 -12.49
N SER A 26 4.86 -8.66 -13.70
CA SER A 26 4.59 -7.89 -14.91
C SER A 26 3.15 -7.39 -14.91
N ALA A 27 2.86 -6.37 -15.73
CA ALA A 27 1.50 -5.88 -15.91
C ALA A 27 0.52 -7.01 -16.32
N ALA A 28 0.95 -7.91 -17.22
CA ALA A 28 0.13 -9.06 -17.63
C ALA A 28 -0.19 -10.00 -16.45
N ALA A 29 0.81 -10.33 -15.62
CA ALA A 29 0.59 -11.15 -14.43
C ALA A 29 -0.32 -10.45 -13.41
N LEU A 30 -0.20 -9.13 -13.24
CA LEU A 30 -1.10 -8.35 -12.37
C LEU A 30 -2.57 -8.36 -12.89
N TYR A 31 -2.77 -8.29 -14.21
CA TYR A 31 -4.10 -8.44 -14.82
C TYR A 31 -4.72 -9.81 -14.48
N GLU A 32 -3.95 -10.88 -14.65
CA GLU A 32 -4.41 -12.23 -14.32
C GLU A 32 -4.78 -12.38 -12.84
N GLU A 33 -3.97 -11.81 -11.93
CA GLU A 33 -4.28 -11.82 -10.50
C GLU A 33 -5.59 -11.09 -10.19
N ALA A 34 -5.77 -9.88 -10.73
CA ALA A 34 -6.96 -9.07 -10.48
C ALA A 34 -8.23 -9.76 -10.98
N VAL A 35 -8.20 -10.36 -12.18
CA VAL A 35 -9.35 -11.10 -12.72
C VAL A 35 -9.60 -12.38 -11.91
N ARG A 36 -8.55 -13.15 -11.58
CA ARG A 36 -8.68 -14.39 -10.81
C ARG A 36 -9.25 -14.15 -9.41
N LYS A 37 -8.94 -13.01 -8.80
CA LYS A 37 -9.47 -12.59 -7.50
C LYS A 37 -10.81 -11.86 -7.56
N GLN A 38 -11.36 -11.67 -8.76
CA GLN A 38 -12.61 -10.93 -8.97
C GLN A 38 -12.55 -9.46 -8.49
N GLU A 39 -11.35 -8.86 -8.51
CA GLU A 39 -11.10 -7.47 -8.12
C GLU A 39 -11.28 -6.48 -9.30
N GLY A 40 -11.32 -7.01 -10.53
CA GLY A 40 -11.56 -6.23 -11.75
C GLY A 40 -12.01 -7.09 -12.92
N LEU A 41 -12.48 -6.43 -13.99
CA LEU A 41 -12.92 -7.04 -15.24
C LEU A 41 -12.19 -6.41 -16.42
N ILE A 42 -11.95 -7.18 -17.47
CA ILE A 42 -11.36 -6.66 -18.71
C ILE A 42 -12.48 -6.16 -19.59
N ALA A 43 -12.47 -4.87 -19.94
CA ALA A 43 -13.43 -4.28 -20.86
C ALA A 43 -13.04 -4.52 -22.33
N ALA A 44 -13.93 -4.13 -23.25
CA ALA A 44 -13.60 -4.06 -24.67
C ALA A 44 -12.33 -3.22 -24.88
N GLU A 45 -11.48 -3.65 -25.81
CA GLU A 45 -10.15 -3.07 -26.09
C GLU A 45 -9.09 -3.26 -24.99
N GLY A 46 -9.37 -4.07 -23.96
CA GLY A 46 -8.37 -4.57 -23.02
C GLY A 46 -8.11 -3.80 -21.71
N PRO A 47 -8.67 -2.62 -21.39
CA PRO A 47 -8.39 -1.98 -20.11
C PRO A 47 -9.04 -2.73 -18.94
N LEU A 48 -8.36 -2.75 -17.80
CA LEU A 48 -8.90 -3.27 -16.54
C LEU A 48 -9.85 -2.26 -15.88
N VAL A 49 -11.08 -2.68 -15.64
CA VAL A 49 -12.12 -1.92 -14.95
C VAL A 49 -12.25 -2.42 -13.52
N CYS A 50 -12.04 -1.52 -12.57
CA CYS A 50 -12.17 -1.80 -11.12
C CYS A 50 -13.23 -0.88 -10.49
N ARG A 51 -13.79 -1.29 -9.35
CA ARG A 51 -14.72 -0.47 -8.55
C ARG A 51 -14.16 -0.26 -7.16
N THR A 52 -14.05 0.99 -6.71
CA THR A 52 -13.50 1.35 -5.39
C THR A 52 -14.56 1.46 -4.28
N GLY A 53 -15.81 1.12 -4.58
CA GLY A 53 -16.92 1.15 -3.63
C GLY A 53 -17.28 2.57 -3.18
N GLN A 54 -17.43 2.76 -1.87
CA GLN A 54 -17.83 4.05 -1.28
C GLN A 54 -16.77 5.15 -1.45
N HIS A 55 -15.48 4.77 -1.50
CA HIS A 55 -14.37 5.72 -1.57
C HIS A 55 -13.97 5.95 -3.03
N THR A 56 -14.72 6.81 -3.72
CA THR A 56 -14.52 7.16 -5.14
C THR A 56 -13.56 8.35 -5.34
N GLY A 57 -13.02 8.90 -4.26
CA GLY A 57 -12.12 10.03 -4.27
C GLY A 57 -11.23 10.06 -3.03
N ARG A 58 -10.57 11.19 -2.79
CA ARG A 58 -9.71 11.37 -1.62
C ARG A 58 -10.56 11.53 -0.35
N SER A 59 -10.08 10.96 0.76
CA SER A 59 -10.53 11.27 2.12
C SER A 59 -9.51 12.18 2.81
N PRO A 60 -9.49 13.50 2.53
CA PRO A 60 -8.45 14.39 3.05
C PRO A 60 -8.41 14.45 4.58
N ASN A 61 -9.56 14.24 5.23
CA ASN A 61 -9.65 14.24 6.68
C ASN A 61 -9.06 12.96 7.32
N ASP A 62 -8.85 11.89 6.56
CA ASP A 62 -8.30 10.63 7.09
C ASP A 62 -6.77 10.52 6.87
N LYS A 63 -6.12 11.61 6.44
CA LYS A 63 -4.67 11.71 6.31
C LYS A 63 -4.05 12.33 7.58
N PHE A 64 -3.07 11.64 8.15
CA PHE A 64 -2.31 12.10 9.30
C PHE A 64 -0.81 12.03 9.02
N VAL A 65 -0.03 12.76 9.81
CA VAL A 65 1.44 12.69 9.84
C VAL A 65 1.86 12.42 11.28
N VAL A 66 2.70 11.41 11.50
CA VAL A 66 3.22 11.09 12.82
C VAL A 66 4.05 12.28 13.31
N ARG A 67 3.75 12.77 14.52
CA ARG A 67 4.49 13.85 15.15
C ARG A 67 5.72 13.28 15.85
N GLU A 68 6.77 13.06 15.07
CA GLU A 68 8.08 12.59 15.54
C GLU A 68 9.12 13.72 15.55
N ALA A 69 10.10 13.64 16.44
CA ALA A 69 11.06 14.73 16.67
C ALA A 69 11.92 15.08 15.45
N SER A 70 12.23 14.11 14.59
CA SER A 70 13.07 14.27 13.39
C SER A 70 12.44 15.18 12.33
N SER A 71 11.13 15.10 12.17
CA SER A 71 10.40 15.81 11.11
C SER A 71 9.54 16.96 11.65
N GLU A 72 9.19 16.95 12.94
CA GLU A 72 8.31 17.95 13.56
C GLU A 72 8.57 19.42 13.19
N PRO A 73 9.82 19.95 13.19
CA PRO A 73 10.07 21.35 12.85
C PRO A 73 9.92 21.66 11.35
N GLN A 74 9.84 20.64 10.49
CA GLN A 74 9.81 20.76 9.03
C GLN A 74 8.38 20.63 8.47
N ILE A 75 7.41 20.23 9.29
CA ILE A 75 6.04 20.01 8.84
C ILE A 75 5.19 21.27 9.04
N ALA A 76 4.51 21.69 7.98
CA ALA A 76 3.48 22.72 8.05
C ALA A 76 2.19 22.16 8.68
N TRP A 77 2.13 22.16 10.02
CA TRP A 77 1.00 21.63 10.79
C TRP A 77 -0.29 22.42 10.56
N GLY A 78 -1.43 21.72 10.50
CA GLY A 78 -2.73 22.34 10.30
C GLY A 78 -3.83 21.34 9.93
N THR A 79 -4.90 21.84 9.31
CA THR A 79 -6.03 20.99 8.88
C THR A 79 -5.65 19.97 7.80
N VAL A 80 -4.60 20.25 7.01
CA VAL A 80 -4.10 19.36 5.96
C VAL A 80 -3.08 18.35 6.48
N ASN A 81 -2.17 18.78 7.37
CA ASN A 81 -1.19 17.93 8.03
C ASN A 81 -1.58 17.77 9.49
N ARG A 82 -2.51 16.84 9.74
CA ARG A 82 -3.01 16.56 11.09
C ARG A 82 -2.00 15.69 11.85
N PRO A 83 -1.61 16.05 13.08
CA PRO A 83 -0.67 15.26 13.85
C PRO A 83 -1.31 13.95 14.33
N MET A 84 -0.53 12.88 14.33
CA MET A 84 -0.82 11.60 15.00
C MET A 84 0.28 11.33 16.02
N ALA A 85 -0.07 10.89 17.23
CA ALA A 85 0.95 10.52 18.21
C ALA A 85 1.66 9.22 17.79
N PRO A 86 2.98 9.08 18.00
CA PRO A 86 3.72 7.86 17.66
C PRO A 86 3.07 6.58 18.23
N ALA A 87 2.59 6.62 19.48
CA ALA A 87 1.93 5.49 20.10
C ALA A 87 0.62 5.06 19.40
N GLN A 88 -0.11 5.99 18.78
CA GLN A 88 -1.33 5.68 18.00
C GLN A 88 -0.96 5.00 16.69
N PHE A 89 0.10 5.47 16.03
CA PHE A 89 0.65 4.82 14.85
C PHE A 89 1.13 3.40 15.18
N ASP A 90 1.90 3.23 16.26
CA ASP A 90 2.41 1.93 16.68
C ASP A 90 1.28 0.94 17.02
N ALA A 91 0.17 1.44 17.60
CA ALA A 91 -1.00 0.62 17.87
C ALA A 91 -1.63 0.11 16.56
N LEU A 92 -1.87 0.99 15.59
CA LEU A 92 -2.43 0.62 14.28
C LEU A 92 -1.48 -0.29 13.49
N HIS A 93 -0.17 0.00 13.51
CA HIS A 93 0.82 -0.78 12.78
C HIS A 93 0.96 -2.22 13.32
N ARG A 94 0.70 -2.46 14.60
CA ARG A 94 0.72 -3.81 15.19
C ARG A 94 -0.51 -4.66 14.84
N GLU A 95 -1.54 -4.08 14.23
CA GLU A 95 -2.69 -4.84 13.73
C GLU A 95 -2.43 -5.52 12.38
N LEU A 96 -1.27 -5.26 11.75
CA LEU A 96 -0.76 -5.95 10.56
C LEU A 96 -0.34 -7.40 10.87
#